data_AF-A0A6F8SM14-F1
#
_entry.id   AF-A0A6F8SM14-F1
#
_cell.length_a   1.000
_cell.length_b   1.000
_cell.length_c   1.000
_cell.angle_alpha   90.00
_cell.angle_beta   90.00
_cell.angle_gamma   90.00
#
_symmetry.space_group_name_H-M   'P 1'
#
loop_
_entity.id
_entity.type
_entity.pdbx_description
1 polymer ?
#
loop_
_entity_poly.entity_id
_entity_poly.type
_entity_poly.pdbx_seq_one_letter_code
_entity_poly.pdbx_strand_id
1 'polypeptide(L)'
;MDSCTSYKANESDDWIVKLVAEGRYFGSKYGPVMRKWILLSGALTSVDQLFDVYLWNYRQLTHGILMFDSGIVDGTTDNGTGMDDRITVNAYAMNYVSNGVNLVEFLEAFCNAAKKDGYAEAQVFIDDLRREYDGNFNYALAHTLRNHAQHGQLIVSLCPDDNDRQHAGFDLYQLRNPIFFTNKELFEKRIDIYQKIIESVCSGSVKLSFYCEVTAIHESICQLTSNFIDAVSRYYEDCSGEIEETYKLLPEYVIRDGGGGVFSIFIDDQTDDSEAHLLIGDPKEMLDSFQTLRKRVLEELQLATQEYEEMRKHLKPLNR
;
A
#
# COMPACT_ATOMS: atom_id res chain seq x y z
N MET A 1 -12.52 -12.43 0.75
CA MET A 1 -12.38 -13.88 1.02
C MET A 1 -11.01 -14.25 0.49
N ASP A 2 -10.19 -14.98 1.24
CA ASP A 2 -8.82 -15.26 0.80
C ASP A 2 -8.84 -16.14 -0.46
N SER A 3 -8.09 -15.75 -1.48
CA SER A 3 -8.07 -16.44 -2.78
C SER A 3 -7.27 -17.74 -2.79
N CYS A 4 -6.45 -17.95 -1.76
CA CYS A 4 -5.63 -19.14 -1.58
C CYS A 4 -5.40 -19.40 -0.10
N THR A 5 -5.42 -20.67 0.30
CA THR A 5 -5.00 -21.09 1.64
C THR A 5 -4.12 -22.32 1.53
N SER A 6 -2.97 -22.32 2.21
CA SER A 6 -2.04 -23.43 2.24
C SER A 6 -2.22 -24.24 3.52
N TYR A 7 -2.19 -25.57 3.39
CA TYR A 7 -2.27 -26.53 4.48
C TYR A 7 -1.13 -27.55 4.34
N LYS A 8 -0.68 -28.11 5.46
CA LYS A 8 0.08 -29.37 5.40
C LYS A 8 -0.87 -30.46 4.91
N ALA A 9 -0.48 -31.23 3.90
CA ALA A 9 -1.39 -32.20 3.27
C ALA A 9 -1.98 -33.23 4.26
N ASN A 10 -1.27 -33.52 5.36
CA ASN A 10 -1.68 -34.44 6.42
C ASN A 10 -2.45 -33.78 7.60
N GLU A 11 -2.59 -32.47 7.62
CA GLU A 11 -3.32 -31.70 8.65
C GLU A 11 -4.55 -30.96 8.09
N SER A 12 -4.88 -31.22 6.81
CA SER A 12 -6.04 -30.64 6.11
C SER A 12 -7.37 -31.21 6.60
N ASP A 13 -8.45 -30.44 6.41
CA ASP A 13 -9.82 -30.90 6.67
C ASP A 13 -10.15 -32.26 6.00
N ASP A 14 -10.99 -33.07 6.65
CA ASP A 14 -11.37 -34.43 6.21
C ASP A 14 -11.84 -34.49 4.74
N TRP A 15 -12.47 -33.42 4.24
CA TRP A 15 -12.96 -33.35 2.86
C TRP A 15 -11.84 -33.12 1.84
N ILE A 16 -10.79 -32.36 2.18
CA ILE A 16 -9.60 -32.16 1.33
C ILE A 16 -8.83 -33.48 1.24
N VAL A 17 -8.61 -34.14 2.38
CA VAL A 17 -7.93 -35.46 2.43
C VAL A 17 -8.66 -36.48 1.56
N LYS A 18 -9.99 -36.50 1.61
CA LYS A 18 -10.82 -37.36 0.77
C LYS A 18 -10.63 -37.08 -0.73
N LEU A 19 -10.67 -35.82 -1.15
CA LEU A 19 -10.48 -35.44 -2.56
C LEU A 19 -9.09 -35.78 -3.08
N VAL A 20 -8.07 -35.60 -2.25
CA VAL A 20 -6.69 -36.01 -2.56
C VAL A 20 -6.60 -37.52 -2.72
N ALA A 21 -7.22 -38.30 -1.82
CA ALA A 21 -7.28 -39.76 -1.91
C ALA A 21 -8.05 -40.25 -3.15
N GLU A 22 -9.04 -39.49 -3.62
CA GLU A 22 -9.77 -39.73 -4.87
C GLU A 22 -8.97 -39.32 -6.13
N GLY A 23 -7.76 -38.76 -5.98
CA GLY A 23 -6.93 -38.31 -7.10
C GLY A 23 -7.42 -37.00 -7.73
N ARG A 24 -8.28 -36.23 -7.05
CA ARG A 24 -8.87 -35.00 -7.56
C ARG A 24 -8.03 -33.77 -7.22
N TYR A 25 -6.82 -33.72 -7.77
CA TYR A 25 -5.89 -32.62 -7.54
C TYR A 25 -4.95 -32.39 -8.73
N PHE A 26 -4.39 -31.19 -8.82
CA PHE A 26 -3.29 -30.87 -9.71
C PHE A 26 -1.98 -31.29 -9.05
N GLY A 27 -1.24 -32.20 -9.70
CA GLY A 27 0.11 -32.60 -9.28
C GLY A 27 1.21 -31.79 -9.96
N SER A 28 2.46 -32.18 -9.72
CA SER A 28 3.68 -31.47 -10.15
C SER A 28 3.83 -31.20 -11.64
N LYS A 29 3.20 -32.00 -12.50
CA LYS A 29 3.08 -31.72 -13.94
C LYS A 29 2.52 -30.32 -14.23
N TYR A 30 1.62 -29.82 -13.38
CA TYR A 30 0.98 -28.51 -13.52
C TYR A 30 1.61 -27.44 -12.62
N GLY A 31 2.67 -27.80 -11.89
CA GLY A 31 3.31 -26.95 -10.89
C GLY A 31 3.71 -25.55 -11.38
N PRO A 32 4.30 -25.38 -12.58
CA PRO A 32 4.65 -24.04 -13.07
C PRO A 32 3.46 -23.09 -13.17
N VAL A 33 2.33 -23.53 -13.73
CA VAL A 33 1.11 -22.70 -13.88
C VAL A 33 0.43 -22.49 -12.52
N MET A 34 0.36 -23.55 -11.71
CA MET A 34 -0.29 -23.48 -10.39
C MET A 34 0.44 -22.56 -9.42
N ARG A 35 1.77 -22.66 -9.31
CA ARG A 35 2.56 -21.78 -8.43
C ARG A 35 2.48 -20.31 -8.85
N LYS A 36 2.56 -20.04 -10.15
CA LYS A 36 2.38 -18.70 -10.70
C LYS A 36 1.00 -18.14 -10.34
N TRP A 37 -0.04 -18.96 -10.46
CA TRP A 37 -1.41 -18.57 -10.07
C TRP A 37 -1.56 -18.36 -8.55
N ILE A 38 -0.96 -19.21 -7.72
CA ILE A 38 -0.95 -19.06 -6.25
C ILE A 38 -0.33 -17.72 -5.86
N LEU A 39 0.84 -17.40 -6.42
CA LEU A 39 1.53 -16.13 -6.18
C LEU A 39 0.64 -14.94 -6.58
N LEU A 40 0.07 -14.99 -7.78
CA LEU A 40 -0.74 -13.88 -8.32
C LEU A 40 -2.05 -13.69 -7.57
N SER A 41 -2.82 -14.75 -7.37
CA SER A 41 -4.10 -14.68 -6.65
C SER A 41 -3.90 -14.16 -5.23
N GLY A 42 -2.93 -14.72 -4.49
CA GLY A 42 -2.61 -14.28 -3.14
C GLY A 42 -2.12 -12.84 -3.06
N ALA A 43 -1.27 -12.43 -4.02
CA ALA A 43 -0.81 -11.05 -4.11
C ALA A 43 -1.94 -10.08 -4.39
N LEU A 44 -2.84 -10.38 -5.34
CA LEU A 44 -3.99 -9.52 -5.66
C LEU A 44 -4.86 -9.26 -4.44
N THR A 45 -5.23 -10.33 -3.73
CA THR A 45 -6.02 -10.24 -2.50
C THR A 45 -5.30 -9.36 -1.47
N SER A 46 -3.98 -9.53 -1.33
CA SER A 46 -3.18 -8.73 -0.41
C SER A 46 -3.11 -7.26 -0.82
N VAL A 47 -2.95 -6.95 -2.11
CA VAL A 47 -2.95 -5.56 -2.60
C VAL A 47 -4.30 -4.90 -2.32
N ASP A 48 -5.40 -5.58 -2.64
CA ASP A 48 -6.76 -5.08 -2.41
C ASP A 48 -7.00 -4.74 -0.92
N GLN A 49 -6.64 -5.67 -0.03
CA GLN A 49 -6.76 -5.51 1.41
C GLN A 49 -5.85 -4.41 1.96
N LEU A 50 -4.58 -4.37 1.56
CA LEU A 50 -3.62 -3.35 2.01
C LEU A 50 -4.00 -1.95 1.52
N PHE A 51 -4.54 -1.85 0.31
CA PHE A 51 -5.07 -0.59 -0.21
C PHE A 51 -6.28 -0.12 0.61
N ASP A 52 -7.20 -1.02 0.98
CA ASP A 52 -8.32 -0.67 1.86
C ASP A 52 -7.89 -0.27 3.27
N VAL A 53 -6.90 -0.97 3.85
CA VAL A 53 -6.30 -0.58 5.14
C VAL A 53 -5.66 0.81 5.04
N TYR A 54 -4.93 1.09 3.96
CA TYR A 54 -4.33 2.39 3.72
C TYR A 54 -5.39 3.50 3.61
N LEU A 55 -6.41 3.32 2.75
CA LEU A 55 -7.50 4.29 2.57
C LEU A 55 -8.28 4.51 3.86
N TRP A 56 -8.53 3.45 4.63
CA TRP A 56 -9.17 3.57 5.93
C TRP A 56 -8.35 4.48 6.85
N ASN A 57 -7.02 4.29 6.94
CA ASN A 57 -6.16 5.13 7.77
C ASN A 57 -6.09 6.58 7.28
N TYR A 58 -6.06 6.80 5.96
CA TYR A 58 -6.13 8.16 5.40
C TYR A 58 -7.44 8.85 5.81
N ARG A 59 -8.58 8.17 5.63
CA ARG A 59 -9.90 8.69 6.02
C ARG A 59 -10.03 8.89 7.52
N GLN A 60 -9.43 8.03 8.34
CA GLN A 60 -9.40 8.23 9.79
C GLN A 60 -8.60 9.48 10.18
N LEU A 61 -7.47 9.72 9.50
CA LEU A 61 -6.68 10.93 9.72
C LEU A 61 -7.44 12.19 9.32
N THR A 62 -8.04 12.22 8.13
CA THR A 62 -8.72 13.41 7.60
C THR A 62 -10.05 13.71 8.29
N HIS A 63 -10.77 12.70 8.77
CA HIS A 63 -11.98 12.93 9.57
C HIS A 63 -11.68 13.11 11.07
N GLY A 64 -10.60 12.50 11.57
CA GLY A 64 -10.22 12.53 12.98
C GLY A 64 -9.50 13.81 13.38
N ILE A 65 -8.96 14.56 12.43
CA ILE A 65 -8.30 15.85 12.68
C ILE A 65 -9.04 16.94 11.89
N LEU A 66 -9.82 17.76 12.58
CA LEU A 66 -10.45 18.93 11.99
C LEU A 66 -9.39 20.03 11.84
N MET A 67 -9.04 20.35 10.60
CA MET A 67 -8.06 21.39 10.30
C MET A 67 -8.58 22.40 9.30
N PHE A 68 -8.16 23.64 9.48
CA PHE A 68 -8.26 24.65 8.44
C PHE A 68 -7.11 24.51 7.44
N ASP A 69 -7.30 25.00 6.21
CA ASP A 69 -6.25 25.05 5.17
C ASP A 69 -4.97 25.77 5.65
N SER A 70 -5.09 26.63 6.67
CA SER A 70 -3.97 27.31 7.32
C SER A 70 -3.11 26.40 8.22
N GLY A 71 -3.45 25.11 8.37
CA GLY A 71 -2.76 24.16 9.25
C GLY A 71 -3.15 24.27 10.73
N ILE A 72 -4.18 25.06 11.05
CA ILE A 72 -4.72 25.19 12.41
C ILE A 72 -5.60 23.99 12.70
N VAL A 73 -5.32 23.32 13.82
CA VAL A 73 -6.16 22.26 14.38
C VAL A 73 -7.31 22.91 15.15
N ASP A 74 -8.53 22.71 14.66
CA ASP A 74 -9.78 23.20 15.27
C ASP A 74 -10.38 22.17 16.24
N GLY A 75 -10.00 20.90 16.08
CA GLY A 75 -10.34 19.84 17.01
C GLY A 75 -9.82 18.47 16.56
N THR A 76 -9.76 17.54 17.50
CA THR A 76 -9.47 16.13 17.22
C THR A 76 -10.60 15.25 17.72
N THR A 77 -10.83 14.13 17.02
CA THR A 77 -11.71 13.06 17.50
C THR A 77 -10.82 11.93 17.99
N ASP A 78 -10.81 11.69 19.29
CA ASP A 78 -9.96 10.70 19.94
C ASP A 78 -10.68 9.36 20.20
N ASN A 79 -11.88 9.19 19.64
CA ASN A 79 -12.79 8.07 19.88
C ASN A 79 -13.06 7.78 21.37
N GLY A 80 -13.04 8.82 22.22
CA GLY A 80 -13.34 8.72 23.66
C GLY A 80 -12.18 8.18 24.50
N THR A 81 -10.94 8.23 24.01
CA THR A 81 -9.75 7.76 24.75
C THR A 81 -9.27 8.72 25.83
N GLY A 82 -9.69 9.99 25.80
CA GLY A 82 -9.25 11.05 26.69
C GLY A 82 -7.82 11.55 26.42
N MET A 83 -7.28 11.30 25.22
CA MET A 83 -5.91 11.69 24.85
C MET A 83 -5.85 13.14 24.39
N ASP A 84 -4.71 13.80 24.61
CA ASP A 84 -4.49 15.16 24.11
C ASP A 84 -4.32 15.20 22.58
N ASP A 85 -4.52 16.38 21.99
CA ASP A 85 -4.45 16.58 20.54
C ASP A 85 -3.10 16.15 19.95
N ARG A 86 -1.99 16.34 20.69
CA ARG A 86 -0.66 15.98 20.19
C ARG A 86 -0.54 14.48 20.02
N ILE A 87 -1.03 13.71 20.98
CA ILE A 87 -1.03 12.25 20.91
C ILE A 87 -1.99 11.77 19.81
N THR A 88 -3.21 12.32 19.75
CA THR A 88 -4.22 11.94 18.76
C THR A 88 -3.73 12.20 17.33
N VAL A 89 -3.21 13.40 17.04
CA VAL A 89 -2.67 13.76 15.72
C VAL A 89 -1.51 12.86 15.32
N ASN A 90 -0.58 12.60 16.24
CA ASN A 90 0.56 11.73 15.94
C ASN A 90 0.14 10.28 15.71
N ALA A 91 -0.81 9.75 16.49
CA ALA A 91 -1.30 8.39 16.31
C ALA A 91 -1.93 8.21 14.91
N TYR A 92 -2.77 9.16 14.48
CA TYR A 92 -3.32 9.14 13.12
C TYR A 92 -2.23 9.24 12.05
N ALA A 93 -1.33 10.22 12.17
CA ALA A 93 -0.26 10.45 11.20
C ALA A 93 0.69 9.26 11.06
N MET A 94 1.12 8.68 12.18
CA MET A 94 2.04 7.53 12.20
C MET A 94 1.40 6.30 11.56
N ASN A 95 0.13 6.02 11.86
CA ASN A 95 -0.60 4.90 11.25
C ASN A 95 -0.80 5.12 9.76
N TYR A 96 -1.23 6.31 9.33
CA TYR A 96 -1.40 6.64 7.92
C TYR A 96 -0.11 6.45 7.11
N VAL A 97 0.98 7.09 7.55
CA VAL A 97 2.26 7.03 6.83
C VAL A 97 2.81 5.61 6.79
N SER A 98 2.73 4.88 7.91
CA SER A 98 3.24 3.51 7.99
C SER A 98 2.50 2.58 7.04
N ASN A 99 1.17 2.66 6.98
CA ASN A 99 0.38 1.81 6.09
C ASN A 99 0.59 2.16 4.61
N GLY A 100 0.75 3.45 4.27
CA GLY A 100 1.06 3.87 2.90
C GLY A 100 2.42 3.33 2.42
N VAL A 101 3.46 3.46 3.23
CA VAL A 101 4.80 2.93 2.89
C VAL A 101 4.80 1.41 2.85
N ASN A 102 4.15 0.73 3.79
CA ASN A 102 4.07 -0.73 3.81
C ASN A 102 3.33 -1.29 2.58
N LEU A 103 2.28 -0.62 2.11
CA LEU A 103 1.61 -0.98 0.84
C LEU A 103 2.64 -0.96 -0.29
N VAL A 104 3.37 0.14 -0.48
CA VAL A 104 4.34 0.25 -1.58
C VAL A 104 5.50 -0.75 -1.44
N GLU A 105 5.99 -0.99 -0.23
CA GLU A 105 7.00 -2.04 0.03
C GLU A 105 6.50 -3.43 -0.38
N PHE A 106 5.21 -3.73 -0.15
CA PHE A 106 4.58 -4.96 -0.64
C PHE A 106 4.52 -5.03 -2.17
N LEU A 107 4.12 -3.93 -2.84
CA LEU A 107 4.10 -3.84 -4.30
C LEU A 107 5.50 -4.09 -4.90
N GLU A 108 6.53 -3.50 -4.30
CA GLU A 108 7.92 -3.71 -4.71
C GLU A 108 8.35 -5.17 -4.52
N ALA A 109 8.03 -5.77 -3.37
CA ALA A 109 8.33 -7.17 -3.09
C ALA A 109 7.67 -8.11 -4.11
N PHE A 110 6.41 -7.86 -4.46
CA PHE A 110 5.70 -8.59 -5.51
C PHE A 110 6.39 -8.47 -6.86
N CYS A 111 6.69 -7.26 -7.32
CA CYS A 111 7.35 -7.06 -8.62
C CYS A 111 8.73 -7.72 -8.67
N ASN A 112 9.47 -7.73 -7.55
CA ASN A 112 10.72 -8.46 -7.44
C ASN A 112 10.54 -9.98 -7.51
N ALA A 113 9.45 -10.53 -6.94
CA ALA A 113 9.10 -11.94 -7.07
C ALA A 113 8.70 -12.30 -8.52
N ALA A 114 7.80 -11.52 -9.13
CA ALA A 114 7.35 -11.72 -10.52
C ALA A 114 8.52 -11.70 -11.51
N LYS A 115 9.51 -10.82 -11.29
CA LYS A 115 10.75 -10.80 -12.10
C LYS A 115 11.56 -12.08 -11.98
N LYS A 116 11.68 -12.65 -10.77
CA LYS A 116 12.37 -13.93 -10.55
C LYS A 116 11.66 -15.06 -11.28
N ASP A 117 10.34 -14.95 -11.42
CA ASP A 117 9.48 -15.88 -12.17
C ASP A 117 9.40 -15.56 -13.68
N GLY A 118 10.25 -14.66 -14.18
CA GLY A 118 10.43 -14.40 -15.61
C GLY A 118 9.61 -13.25 -16.18
N TYR A 119 8.85 -12.51 -15.37
CA TYR A 119 8.11 -11.33 -15.84
C TYR A 119 8.98 -10.06 -15.78
N ALA A 120 9.70 -9.79 -16.88
CA ALA A 120 10.67 -8.70 -16.95
C ALA A 120 10.03 -7.31 -16.88
N GLU A 121 8.81 -7.17 -17.37
CA GLU A 121 8.06 -5.90 -17.43
C GLU A 121 7.76 -5.32 -16.04
N ALA A 122 7.75 -6.15 -14.99
CA ALA A 122 7.67 -5.65 -13.61
C ALA A 122 8.83 -4.71 -13.24
N GLN A 123 9.93 -4.67 -14.01
CA GLN A 123 10.99 -3.68 -13.85
C GLN A 123 10.50 -2.24 -14.04
N VAL A 124 9.47 -2.02 -14.87
CA VAL A 124 8.90 -0.68 -15.12
C VAL A 124 8.45 -0.04 -13.81
N PHE A 125 7.69 -0.77 -13.00
CA PHE A 125 7.26 -0.29 -11.69
C PHE A 125 8.44 -0.03 -10.74
N ILE A 126 9.45 -0.91 -10.72
CA ILE A 126 10.64 -0.73 -9.87
C ILE A 126 11.41 0.55 -10.25
N ASP A 127 11.52 0.85 -11.54
CA ASP A 127 12.17 2.06 -12.03
C ASP A 127 11.35 3.31 -11.73
N ASP A 128 10.02 3.24 -11.86
CA ASP A 128 9.12 4.33 -11.50
C ASP A 128 9.15 4.60 -9.99
N LEU A 129 9.14 3.57 -9.15
CA LEU A 129 9.28 3.68 -7.70
C LEU A 129 10.59 4.38 -7.29
N ARG A 130 11.71 4.00 -7.91
CA ARG A 130 13.00 4.65 -7.68
C ARG A 130 12.98 6.11 -8.11
N ARG A 131 12.43 6.40 -9.29
CA ARG A 131 12.28 7.76 -9.80
C ARG A 131 11.41 8.61 -8.87
N GLU A 132 10.34 8.03 -8.33
CA GLU A 132 9.45 8.71 -7.40
C GLU A 132 10.19 9.05 -6.10
N TYR A 133 10.94 8.12 -5.52
CA TYR A 133 11.74 8.40 -4.32
C TYR A 133 12.83 9.48 -4.60
N ASP A 134 13.52 9.35 -5.72
CA ASP A 134 14.62 10.24 -6.13
C ASP A 134 14.17 11.57 -6.75
N GLY A 135 12.89 11.74 -7.06
CA GLY A 135 12.34 12.93 -7.71
C GLY A 135 11.28 13.67 -6.89
N ASN A 136 10.47 12.94 -6.13
CA ASN A 136 9.37 13.50 -5.34
C ASN A 136 9.77 13.62 -3.86
N PHE A 137 9.76 14.85 -3.35
CA PHE A 137 10.08 15.13 -1.96
C PHE A 137 9.05 14.51 -1.00
N ASN A 138 7.76 14.56 -1.33
CA ASN A 138 6.67 14.14 -0.44
C ASN A 138 6.70 12.63 -0.23
N TYR A 139 6.93 11.87 -1.30
CA TYR A 139 7.11 10.43 -1.17
C TYR A 139 8.38 10.06 -0.35
N ALA A 140 9.50 10.77 -0.56
CA ALA A 140 10.70 10.58 0.27
C ALA A 140 10.49 11.01 1.74
N LEU A 141 9.66 12.03 1.97
CA LEU A 141 9.24 12.47 3.29
C LEU A 141 8.42 11.37 3.99
N ALA A 142 7.47 10.73 3.31
CA ALA A 142 6.70 9.62 3.86
C ALA A 142 7.60 8.48 4.38
N HIS A 143 8.62 8.08 3.61
CA HIS A 143 9.62 7.10 4.05
C HIS A 143 10.37 7.53 5.31
N THR A 144 10.76 8.80 5.38
CA THR A 144 11.48 9.31 6.55
C THR A 144 10.59 9.39 7.78
N LEU A 145 9.35 9.88 7.62
CA LEU A 145 8.33 9.91 8.67
C LEU A 145 8.05 8.50 9.19
N ARG A 146 7.93 7.51 8.30
CA ARG A 146 7.78 6.09 8.68
C ARG A 146 8.94 5.59 9.53
N ASN A 147 10.18 5.93 9.17
CA ASN A 147 11.35 5.54 9.95
C ASN A 147 11.35 6.18 11.35
N HIS A 148 11.03 7.48 11.45
CA HIS A 148 10.85 8.14 12.75
C HIS A 148 9.81 7.40 13.61
N ALA A 149 8.64 7.08 13.02
CA ALA A 149 7.57 6.39 13.71
C ALA A 149 7.99 4.99 14.20
N GLN A 150 8.67 4.21 13.36
CA GLN A 150 9.19 2.87 13.72
C GLN A 150 10.21 2.90 14.85
N HIS A 151 10.96 4.01 14.97
CA HIS A 151 11.91 4.23 16.06
C HIS A 151 11.30 4.96 17.26
N GLY A 152 9.97 5.02 17.35
CA GLY A 152 9.24 5.57 18.51
C GLY A 152 9.30 7.09 18.63
N GLN A 153 9.63 7.80 17.55
CA GLN A 153 9.65 9.26 17.51
C GLN A 153 8.32 9.79 16.97
N LEU A 154 7.71 10.74 17.70
CA LEU A 154 6.55 11.48 17.20
C LEU A 154 6.94 12.26 15.94
N ILE A 155 6.06 12.31 14.95
CA ILE A 155 6.37 12.83 13.62
C ILE A 155 5.71 14.18 13.32
N VAL A 156 4.69 14.56 14.11
CA VAL A 156 3.97 15.83 13.99
C VAL A 156 4.24 16.70 15.20
N SER A 157 4.62 17.95 14.95
CA SER A 157 4.75 19.00 15.96
C SER A 157 3.45 19.80 16.02
N LEU A 158 2.90 19.95 17.22
CA LEU A 158 1.82 20.90 17.52
C LEU A 158 2.40 22.10 18.26
N CYS A 159 2.28 23.27 17.66
CA CYS A 159 2.77 24.52 18.23
C CYS A 159 1.66 25.56 18.32
N PRO A 160 1.45 26.19 19.48
CA PRO A 160 0.51 27.30 19.60
C PRO A 160 0.99 28.52 18.81
N ASP A 161 0.05 29.24 18.20
CA ASP A 161 0.29 30.61 17.73
C ASP A 161 0.07 31.65 18.86
N ASP A 162 0.20 32.94 18.51
CA ASP A 162 0.02 34.05 19.46
C ASP A 162 -1.40 34.08 20.10
N ASN A 163 -2.37 33.35 19.55
CA ASN A 163 -3.72 33.21 20.07
C ASN A 163 -3.99 31.83 20.69
N ASP A 164 -2.94 31.07 21.02
CA ASP A 164 -2.98 29.73 21.61
C ASP A 164 -3.66 28.66 20.73
N ARG A 165 -3.79 28.93 19.42
CA ARG A 165 -4.32 27.94 18.45
C ARG A 165 -3.21 27.00 18.03
N GLN A 166 -3.48 25.70 18.03
CA GLN A 166 -2.48 24.68 17.68
C GLN A 166 -2.30 24.59 16.16
N HIS A 167 -1.06 24.74 15.70
CA HIS A 167 -0.67 24.51 14.32
C HIS A 167 0.05 23.17 14.19
N ALA A 168 -0.47 22.30 13.32
CA ALA A 168 0.16 21.04 13.00
C ALA A 168 1.16 21.21 11.86
N GLY A 169 2.37 20.68 12.06
CA GLY A 169 3.39 20.71 11.02
C GLY A 169 4.49 19.69 11.23
N PHE A 170 5.22 19.44 10.15
CA PHE A 170 6.43 18.61 10.18
C PHE A 170 7.64 19.50 10.45
N ASP A 171 8.23 19.37 11.63
CA ASP A 171 9.37 20.18 12.06
C ASP A 171 10.65 19.74 11.35
N LEU A 172 11.23 20.60 10.52
CA LEU A 172 12.40 20.23 9.73
C LEU A 172 13.66 20.04 10.57
N TYR A 173 13.79 20.70 11.73
CA TYR A 173 14.92 20.46 12.63
C TYR A 173 14.79 19.09 13.30
N GLN A 174 13.58 18.71 13.70
CA GLN A 174 13.32 17.39 14.25
C GLN A 174 13.59 16.29 13.22
N LEU A 175 13.04 16.45 12.00
CA LEU A 175 13.20 15.45 10.94
C LEU A 175 14.65 15.28 10.51
N ARG A 176 15.44 16.36 10.54
CA ARG A 176 16.88 16.36 10.23
C ARG A 176 17.71 15.59 11.26
N ASN A 177 17.30 15.60 12.52
CA ASN A 177 18.10 15.08 13.64
C ASN A 177 17.37 13.93 14.36
N PRO A 178 17.17 12.77 13.69
CA PRO A 178 16.65 11.57 14.33
C PRO A 178 17.55 11.11 15.49
N ILE A 179 16.93 10.48 16.50
CA ILE A 179 17.64 10.07 17.73
C ILE A 179 18.29 8.69 17.56
N PHE A 180 17.64 7.79 16.82
CA PHE A 180 18.01 6.36 16.79
C PHE A 180 18.45 5.83 15.41
N PHE A 181 18.52 6.69 14.40
CA PHE A 181 18.95 6.31 13.06
C PHE A 181 19.60 7.51 12.33
N THR A 182 20.08 7.30 11.11
CA THR A 182 20.62 8.37 10.25
C THR A 182 19.77 8.50 9.00
N ASN A 183 19.49 9.73 8.61
CA ASN A 183 18.78 10.01 7.37
C ASN A 183 19.64 9.66 6.15
N LYS A 184 18.99 9.39 5.01
CA LYS A 184 19.72 9.28 3.75
C LYS A 184 20.20 10.67 3.32
N GLU A 185 21.43 10.75 2.80
CA GLU A 185 22.07 12.00 2.38
C GLU A 185 21.21 12.83 1.40
N LEU A 186 20.51 12.16 0.46
CA LEU A 186 19.63 12.83 -0.49
C LEU A 186 18.47 13.57 0.21
N PHE A 187 17.91 12.97 1.26
CA PHE A 187 16.82 13.57 2.02
C PHE A 187 17.30 14.76 2.84
N GLU A 188 18.48 14.65 3.47
CA GLU A 188 19.11 15.76 4.21
C GLU A 188 19.36 16.98 3.32
N LYS A 189 19.89 16.75 2.11
CA LYS A 189 20.09 17.82 1.12
C LYS A 189 18.78 18.51 0.73
N ARG A 190 17.68 17.77 0.63
CA ARG A 190 16.35 18.34 0.35
C ARG A 190 15.82 19.13 1.53
N ILE A 191 15.91 18.60 2.76
CA ILE A 191 15.55 19.34 3.97
C ILE A 191 16.32 20.66 4.02
N ASP A 192 17.63 20.67 3.77
CA ASP A 192 18.43 21.90 3.77
C ASP A 192 17.91 22.95 2.78
N ILE A 193 17.42 22.53 1.62
CA ILE A 193 16.82 23.43 0.62
C ILE A 193 15.50 24.01 1.15
N TYR A 194 14.60 23.16 1.64
CA TYR A 194 13.31 23.62 2.18
C TYR A 194 13.48 24.51 3.41
N GLN A 195 14.41 24.18 4.30
CA GLN A 195 14.73 25.01 5.46
C GLN A 195 15.16 26.42 5.03
N LYS A 196 16.12 26.53 4.11
CA LYS A 196 16.58 27.82 3.59
C LYS A 196 15.48 28.63 2.91
N ILE A 197 14.60 27.96 2.16
CA ILE A 197 13.46 28.61 1.51
C ILE A 197 12.53 29.19 2.58
N ILE A 198 12.11 28.38 3.56
CA ILE A 198 11.19 28.82 4.63
C ILE A 198 11.80 29.95 5.47
N GLU A 199 13.06 29.81 5.87
CA GLU A 199 13.79 30.84 6.63
C GLU A 199 13.92 32.16 5.86
N SER A 200 13.94 32.12 4.52
CA SER A 200 14.01 33.33 3.68
C SER A 200 12.70 34.11 3.59
N VAL A 201 11.56 33.45 3.85
CA VAL A 201 10.22 34.07 3.76
C VAL A 201 9.54 34.26 5.11
N CYS A 202 9.96 33.52 6.14
CA CYS A 202 9.35 33.54 7.46
C CYS A 202 10.42 33.63 8.55
N SER A 203 10.25 34.55 9.50
CA SER A 203 11.09 34.65 10.71
C SER A 203 10.66 33.70 11.84
N GLY A 204 9.84 32.69 11.52
CA GLY A 204 9.17 31.79 12.46
C GLY A 204 9.71 30.35 12.40
N SER A 205 8.91 29.41 12.92
CA SER A 205 9.31 28.01 12.97
C SER A 205 9.42 27.38 11.57
N VAL A 206 10.52 26.68 11.33
CA VAL A 206 10.84 26.04 10.05
C VAL A 206 10.11 24.69 9.93
N LYS A 207 8.85 24.74 9.50
CA LYS A 207 7.97 23.57 9.40
C LYS A 207 7.30 23.46 8.03
N LEU A 208 6.99 22.24 7.63
CA LEU A 208 6.09 21.98 6.50
C LEU A 208 4.64 21.92 6.99
N SER A 209 3.70 22.32 6.14
CA SER A 209 2.27 22.27 6.44
C SER A 209 1.79 20.84 6.51
N PHE A 210 1.23 20.44 7.66
CA PHE A 210 0.79 19.05 7.85
C PHE A 210 -0.24 18.62 6.78
N TYR A 211 -1.28 19.43 6.56
CA TYR A 211 -2.34 19.13 5.60
C TYR A 211 -1.78 19.01 4.17
N CYS A 212 -0.92 19.96 3.77
CA CYS A 212 -0.35 19.99 2.43
C CYS A 212 0.49 18.75 2.12
N GLU A 213 1.36 18.38 3.05
CA GLU A 213 2.22 17.20 2.83
C GLU A 213 1.42 15.91 2.90
N VAL A 214 0.41 15.79 3.77
CA VAL A 214 -0.43 14.58 3.87
C VAL A 214 -1.17 14.31 2.55
N THR A 215 -1.85 15.30 1.97
CA THR A 215 -2.55 15.08 0.69
C THR A 215 -1.57 14.81 -0.45
N ALA A 216 -0.41 15.45 -0.46
CA ALA A 216 0.60 15.22 -1.49
C ALA A 216 1.23 13.82 -1.39
N ILE A 217 1.47 13.33 -0.17
CA ILE A 217 1.85 11.94 0.08
C ILE A 217 0.73 11.01 -0.39
N HIS A 218 -0.53 11.36 -0.10
CA HIS A 218 -1.66 10.52 -0.46
C HIS A 218 -1.75 10.29 -1.97
N GLU A 219 -1.65 11.38 -2.74
CA GLU A 219 -1.60 11.37 -4.19
C GLU A 219 -0.44 10.52 -4.72
N SER A 220 0.76 10.67 -4.14
CA SER A 220 1.94 9.89 -4.53
C SER A 220 1.76 8.38 -4.32
N ILE A 221 1.17 7.96 -3.18
CA ILE A 221 0.89 6.54 -2.90
C ILE A 221 -0.18 5.98 -3.85
N CYS A 222 -1.24 6.74 -4.13
CA CYS A 222 -2.26 6.35 -5.10
C CYS A 222 -1.67 6.22 -6.52
N GLN A 223 -0.79 7.14 -6.93
CA GLN A 223 -0.13 7.10 -8.23
C GLN A 223 0.77 5.87 -8.36
N LEU A 224 1.59 5.57 -7.34
CA LEU A 224 2.43 4.37 -7.32
C LEU A 224 1.59 3.09 -7.38
N THR A 225 0.47 3.05 -6.66
CA THR A 225 -0.45 1.90 -6.70
C THR A 225 -1.06 1.72 -8.10
N SER A 226 -1.44 2.82 -8.76
CA SER A 226 -1.93 2.78 -10.15
C SER A 226 -0.86 2.28 -11.11
N ASN A 227 0.37 2.81 -11.00
CA ASN A 227 1.49 2.41 -11.84
C ASN A 227 1.81 0.92 -11.68
N PHE A 228 1.75 0.41 -10.45
CA PHE A 228 1.88 -1.01 -10.17
C PHE A 228 0.82 -1.82 -10.92
N ILE A 229 -0.45 -1.46 -10.80
CA ILE A 229 -1.56 -2.17 -11.44
C ILE A 229 -1.35 -2.23 -12.95
N ASP A 230 -0.99 -1.10 -13.57
CA ASP A 230 -0.69 -1.07 -15.01
C ASP A 230 0.50 -1.95 -15.38
N ALA A 231 1.57 -1.91 -14.57
CA ALA A 231 2.78 -2.70 -14.80
C ALA A 231 2.55 -4.22 -14.69
N VAL A 232 1.54 -4.67 -13.91
CA VAL A 232 1.26 -6.11 -13.70
C VAL A 232 0.03 -6.61 -14.45
N SER A 233 -0.75 -5.71 -15.08
CA SER A 233 -2.03 -6.05 -15.72
C SER A 233 -1.91 -7.20 -16.71
N ARG A 234 -0.93 -7.13 -17.61
CA ARG A 234 -0.71 -8.17 -18.61
C ARG A 234 -0.31 -9.51 -17.97
N TYR A 235 0.47 -9.48 -16.89
CA TYR A 235 0.88 -10.68 -16.17
C TYR A 235 -0.32 -11.42 -15.55
N TYR A 236 -1.26 -10.66 -15.00
CA TYR A 236 -2.53 -11.20 -14.49
C TYR A 236 -3.39 -11.77 -15.62
N GLU A 237 -3.57 -11.04 -16.72
CA GLU A 237 -4.35 -11.47 -17.87
C GLU A 237 -3.80 -12.78 -18.48
N ASP A 238 -2.50 -12.84 -18.72
CA ASP A 238 -1.83 -14.02 -19.30
C ASP A 238 -1.96 -15.22 -18.35
N CYS A 239 -1.71 -15.04 -17.05
CA CYS A 239 -1.83 -16.13 -16.08
C CYS A 239 -3.28 -16.60 -15.89
N SER A 240 -4.24 -15.68 -15.89
CA SER A 240 -5.67 -16.00 -15.81
C SER A 240 -6.12 -16.82 -17.01
N GLY A 241 -5.60 -16.51 -18.22
CA GLY A 241 -5.87 -17.30 -19.42
C GLY A 241 -5.30 -18.72 -19.32
N GLU A 242 -4.03 -18.85 -18.91
CA GLU A 242 -3.35 -20.15 -18.74
C GLU A 242 -4.08 -21.07 -17.75
N ILE A 243 -4.54 -20.53 -16.62
CA ILE A 243 -5.26 -21.31 -15.61
C ILE A 243 -6.69 -21.65 -16.07
N GLU A 244 -7.37 -20.74 -16.78
CA GLU A 244 -8.70 -21.01 -17.36
C GLU A 244 -8.64 -22.15 -18.39
N GLU A 245 -7.63 -22.15 -19.26
CA GLU A 245 -7.40 -23.23 -20.21
C GLU A 245 -7.09 -24.56 -19.50
N THR A 246 -6.27 -24.52 -18.46
CA THR A 246 -5.96 -25.69 -17.62
C THR A 246 -7.22 -26.28 -17.00
N TYR A 247 -8.10 -25.45 -16.45
CA TYR A 247 -9.37 -25.85 -15.85
C TYR A 247 -10.35 -26.43 -16.88
N LYS A 248 -10.37 -25.92 -18.12
CA LYS A 248 -11.18 -26.46 -19.22
C LYS A 248 -10.71 -27.82 -19.70
N LEU A 249 -9.40 -28.04 -19.74
CA LEU A 249 -8.79 -29.29 -20.19
C LEU A 249 -8.92 -30.40 -19.14
N LEU A 250 -9.03 -30.03 -17.86
CA LEU A 250 -9.01 -30.96 -16.72
C LEU A 250 -10.16 -30.68 -15.75
N PRO A 251 -11.43 -30.71 -16.21
CA PRO A 251 -12.58 -30.39 -15.38
C PRO A 251 -12.74 -31.33 -14.18
N GLU A 252 -12.15 -32.53 -14.21
CA GLU A 252 -12.16 -33.50 -13.11
C GLU A 252 -11.45 -32.99 -11.83
N TYR A 253 -10.47 -32.10 -11.98
CA TYR A 253 -9.70 -31.49 -10.89
C TYR A 253 -10.29 -30.15 -10.40
N VAL A 254 -11.34 -29.68 -11.06
CA VAL A 254 -12.07 -28.48 -10.67
C VAL A 254 -13.32 -28.90 -9.92
N ILE A 255 -13.51 -28.32 -8.74
CA ILE A 255 -14.64 -28.63 -7.88
C ILE A 255 -15.57 -27.44 -7.88
N ARG A 256 -16.84 -27.71 -8.15
CA ARG A 256 -17.92 -26.71 -8.14
C ARG A 256 -18.89 -27.09 -7.04
N ASP A 257 -19.09 -26.22 -6.06
CA ASP A 257 -20.11 -26.45 -5.05
C ASP A 257 -21.52 -26.12 -5.60
N GLY A 258 -22.55 -26.60 -4.91
CA GLY A 258 -23.94 -26.34 -5.28
C GLY A 258 -24.39 -24.88 -5.11
N GLY A 259 -23.54 -24.02 -4.54
CA GLY A 259 -23.74 -22.58 -4.38
C GLY A 259 -23.06 -21.73 -5.46
N GLY A 260 -22.33 -22.34 -6.39
CA GLY A 260 -21.62 -21.66 -7.47
C GLY A 260 -20.14 -21.39 -7.19
N GLY A 261 -19.62 -21.76 -6.02
CA GLY A 261 -18.20 -21.63 -5.68
C GLY A 261 -17.34 -22.58 -6.51
N VAL A 262 -16.16 -22.10 -6.93
CA VAL A 262 -15.16 -22.87 -7.67
C VAL A 262 -13.91 -23.01 -6.82
N PHE A 263 -13.38 -24.22 -6.69
CA PHE A 263 -12.11 -24.46 -6.02
C PHE A 263 -11.33 -25.60 -6.67
N SER A 264 -10.02 -25.58 -6.46
CA SER A 264 -9.11 -26.66 -6.87
C SER A 264 -8.04 -26.90 -5.82
N ILE A 265 -7.41 -28.07 -5.89
CA ILE A 265 -6.33 -28.46 -4.98
C ILE A 265 -5.07 -28.64 -5.82
N PHE A 266 -3.98 -27.98 -5.43
CA PHE A 266 -2.64 -28.22 -5.96
C PHE A 266 -1.77 -28.84 -4.88
N ILE A 267 -1.09 -29.94 -5.19
CA ILE A 267 -0.11 -30.56 -4.28
C ILE A 267 1.29 -30.24 -4.79
N ASP A 268 2.06 -29.49 -3.99
CA ASP A 268 3.44 -29.15 -4.30
C ASP A 268 4.41 -30.16 -3.67
N ASP A 269 4.80 -31.15 -4.46
CA ASP A 269 5.77 -32.19 -4.11
C ASP A 269 7.24 -31.72 -4.11
N GLN A 270 7.51 -30.44 -4.40
CA GLN A 270 8.86 -29.86 -4.32
C GLN A 270 9.24 -29.37 -2.93
N THR A 271 8.32 -29.47 -1.97
CA THR A 271 8.54 -29.14 -0.56
C THR A 271 8.78 -30.41 0.25
N ASP A 272 9.67 -30.36 1.24
CA ASP A 272 10.05 -31.53 2.06
C ASP A 272 8.85 -32.19 2.78
N ASP A 273 7.76 -31.45 3.00
CA ASP A 273 6.54 -31.89 3.69
C ASP A 273 5.31 -32.09 2.75
N SER A 274 5.45 -31.93 1.42
CA SER A 274 4.32 -31.91 0.46
C SER A 274 3.16 -30.98 0.88
N GLU A 275 3.24 -29.71 0.48
CA GLU A 275 2.20 -28.71 0.77
C GLU A 275 0.97 -28.88 -0.14
N ALA A 276 -0.22 -28.75 0.45
CA ALA A 276 -1.48 -28.70 -0.28
C ALA A 276 -2.01 -27.26 -0.31
N HIS A 277 -2.21 -26.74 -1.51
CA HIS A 277 -2.77 -25.41 -1.73
C HIS A 277 -4.23 -25.55 -2.17
N LEU A 278 -5.13 -24.95 -1.39
CA LEU A 278 -6.53 -24.77 -1.78
C LEU A 278 -6.67 -23.44 -2.52
N LEU A 279 -6.99 -23.53 -3.81
CA LEU A 279 -7.25 -22.40 -4.68
C LEU A 279 -8.75 -22.12 -4.69
N ILE A 280 -9.14 -20.91 -4.32
CA ILE A 280 -10.55 -20.49 -4.20
C ILE A 280 -10.85 -19.42 -5.27
N GLY A 281 -11.97 -19.60 -5.96
CA GLY A 281 -12.50 -18.66 -6.95
C GLY A 281 -12.29 -19.12 -8.39
N ASP A 282 -13.20 -18.68 -9.27
CA ASP A 282 -13.02 -18.85 -10.71
C ASP A 282 -11.92 -17.88 -11.19
N PRO A 283 -10.98 -18.32 -12.05
CA PRO A 283 -9.99 -17.42 -12.64
C PRO A 283 -10.58 -16.15 -13.25
N LYS A 284 -11.78 -16.23 -13.85
CA LYS A 284 -12.48 -15.06 -14.39
C LYS A 284 -12.92 -14.09 -13.32
N GLU A 285 -13.46 -14.58 -12.21
CA GLU A 285 -13.87 -13.74 -11.07
C GLU A 285 -12.67 -13.00 -10.48
N MET A 286 -11.50 -13.64 -10.47
CA MET A 286 -10.26 -13.01 -10.03
C MET A 286 -9.78 -11.92 -10.99
N LEU A 287 -9.90 -12.12 -12.30
CA LEU A 287 -9.62 -11.08 -13.29
C LEU A 287 -10.62 -9.91 -13.17
N ASP A 288 -11.90 -10.19 -12.96
CA ASP A 288 -12.92 -9.16 -12.71
C ASP A 288 -12.63 -8.37 -11.43
N SER A 289 -12.14 -9.06 -10.38
CA SER A 289 -11.70 -8.44 -9.13
C SER A 289 -10.49 -7.53 -9.35
N PHE A 290 -9.53 -7.95 -10.17
CA PHE A 290 -8.39 -7.12 -10.57
C PHE A 290 -8.83 -5.85 -11.31
N GLN A 291 -9.77 -5.97 -12.26
CA GLN A 291 -10.29 -4.81 -12.98
C GLN A 291 -11.09 -3.88 -12.07
N THR A 292 -11.79 -4.42 -11.07
CA THR A 292 -12.50 -3.65 -10.05
C THR A 292 -11.52 -2.85 -9.19
N LEU A 293 -10.45 -3.48 -8.71
CA LEU A 293 -9.36 -2.82 -7.98
C LEU A 293 -8.73 -1.72 -8.83
N ARG A 294 -8.41 -2.01 -10.11
CA ARG A 294 -7.85 -1.02 -11.05
C ARG A 294 -8.72 0.22 -11.16
N LYS A 295 -10.02 0.04 -11.37
CA LYS A 295 -10.97 1.15 -11.46
C LYS A 295 -11.00 1.96 -10.17
N ARG A 296 -11.07 1.28 -9.01
CA ARG A 296 -11.12 1.92 -7.69
C ARG A 296 -9.87 2.74 -7.40
N VAL A 297 -8.68 2.20 -7.66
CA VAL A 297 -7.40 2.92 -7.50
C VAL A 297 -7.34 4.15 -8.40
N LEU A 298 -7.81 4.03 -9.65
CA LEU A 298 -7.84 5.17 -10.57
C LEU A 298 -8.81 6.27 -10.13
N GLU A 299 -9.98 5.90 -9.61
CA GLU A 299 -10.95 6.85 -9.05
C GLU A 299 -10.37 7.59 -7.83
N GLU A 300 -9.73 6.87 -6.90
CA GLU A 300 -9.08 7.47 -5.73
C GLU A 300 -7.89 8.35 -6.12
N LEU A 301 -7.10 7.96 -7.12
CA LEU A 301 -6.04 8.81 -7.67
C LEU A 301 -6.60 10.10 -8.26
N GLN A 302 -7.69 10.05 -9.04
CA GLN A 302 -8.32 11.25 -9.59
C GLN A 302 -8.80 12.21 -8.49
N LEU A 303 -9.39 11.67 -7.42
CA LEU A 303 -9.80 12.46 -6.26
C LEU A 303 -8.59 13.09 -5.56
N ALA A 304 -7.54 12.31 -5.29
CA ALA A 304 -6.33 12.78 -4.65
C ALA A 304 -5.62 13.88 -5.46
N THR A 305 -5.52 13.72 -6.79
CA THR A 305 -4.96 14.73 -7.69
C THR A 305 -5.79 16.01 -7.66
N GLN A 306 -7.12 15.92 -7.71
CA GLN A 306 -7.99 17.10 -7.62
C GLN A 306 -7.83 17.83 -6.28
N GLU A 307 -7.82 17.08 -5.17
CA GLU A 307 -7.62 17.63 -3.82
C GLU A 307 -6.26 18.36 -3.72
N TYR A 308 -5.20 17.73 -4.21
CA TYR A 308 -3.86 18.31 -4.22
C TYR A 308 -3.77 19.56 -5.12
N GLU A 309 -4.39 19.54 -6.30
CA GLU A 309 -4.43 20.71 -7.19
C GLU A 309 -5.20 21.88 -6.58
N GLU A 310 -6.35 21.62 -5.94
CA GLU A 310 -7.12 22.64 -5.23
C GLU A 310 -6.29 23.24 -4.09
N MET A 311 -5.66 22.41 -3.27
CA MET A 311 -4.74 22.90 -2.24
C MET A 311 -3.61 23.77 -2.82
N ARG A 312 -2.98 23.33 -3.91
CA ARG A 312 -1.91 24.09 -4.56
C ARG A 312 -2.38 25.44 -5.10
N LYS A 313 -3.66 25.59 -5.48
CA LYS A 313 -4.25 26.89 -5.87
C LYS A 313 -4.33 27.85 -4.68
N HIS A 314 -4.66 27.34 -3.50
CA HIS A 314 -4.69 28.13 -2.26
C HIS A 314 -3.27 28.51 -1.79
N LEU A 315 -2.25 27.75 -2.21
CA LEU A 315 -0.83 28.03 -1.99
C LEU A 315 -0.18 28.96 -3.04
N LYS A 316 -0.94 29.58 -3.96
CA LYS A 316 -0.37 30.47 -4.99
C LYS A 316 0.50 31.58 -4.39
N PRO A 317 1.60 31.92 -5.10
CA PRO A 317 2.89 32.23 -4.49
C PRO A 317 2.85 33.55 -3.74
N LEU A 318 3.67 33.64 -2.70
CA LEU A 318 4.41 34.85 -2.35
C LEU A 318 5.26 35.27 -3.57
N ASN A 319 4.61 35.73 -4.64
CA ASN A 319 5.23 36.49 -5.71
C ASN A 319 5.18 37.94 -5.27
N ARG A 320 6.24 38.37 -4.59
CA ARG A 320 6.86 39.70 -4.71
C ARG A 320 8.16 39.76 -3.94
#